data_AF-A0A956AXC9-F1
#
_entry.id   AF-A0A956AXC9-F1
#
_cell.length_a   1.000
_cell.length_b   1.000
_cell.length_c   1.000
_cell.angle_alpha   90.00
_cell.angle_beta   90.00
_cell.angle_gamma   90.00
#
_symmetry.space_group_name_H-M   'P 1'
#
loop_
_entity.id
_entity.type
_entity.pdbx_description
1 polymer ?
#
loop_
_entity_poly.entity_id
_entity_poly.type
_entity_poly.pdbx_seq_one_letter_code
_entity_poly.pdbx_strand_id
1 'polypeptide(L)'
;MGWAVYLDESGDFEHDHTVCVAGVLVPRDAGPDEVALAQWMRRRFDFVPWPLHAAHLNLPILLALAALRTDRPFPGRAALDTLRQRLSWRQRDSVRRVDEALAAGACPPFDDLRVLQAEVGPGEDAALLALQRAFFDQLKGLMADLATDGVRITLAGEACPRAPQPRYRALLVGLAGHLGQRAPGGGLKLHVLWRPAREAADEPATPLNRSRIERWLAEADAGRVKLAWLGGFDRRASPWLVLADFVANRTRRVLRDAQSLADLEGGLLAWIGVGGAAADTCWARPGDATPRLWAASLEGWGHG
;
A
#
# COMPACT_ATOMS: atom_id res chain seq x y z
N MET A 1 -17.15 11.42 17.77
CA MET A 1 -16.30 10.28 17.39
C MET A 1 -15.18 10.78 16.51
N GLY A 2 -13.93 10.42 16.83
CA GLY A 2 -12.78 10.85 16.03
C GLY A 2 -12.49 9.85 14.91
N TRP A 3 -12.01 10.34 13.76
CA TRP A 3 -11.57 9.49 12.65
C TRP A 3 -10.09 9.73 12.35
N ALA A 4 -9.35 8.68 12.03
CA ALA A 4 -7.99 8.75 11.52
C ALA A 4 -7.95 8.16 10.11
N VAL A 5 -7.26 8.80 9.18
CA VAL A 5 -7.03 8.25 7.84
C VAL A 5 -5.54 8.15 7.63
N TYR A 6 -5.09 6.99 7.16
CA TYR A 6 -3.71 6.78 6.76
C TYR A 6 -3.66 6.74 5.24
N LEU A 7 -2.96 7.70 4.65
CA LEU A 7 -2.79 7.84 3.21
C LEU A 7 -1.40 7.38 2.80
N ASP A 8 -1.34 6.58 1.74
CA ASP A 8 -0.10 6.31 1.02
C ASP A 8 -0.32 6.33 -0.49
N GLU A 9 0.78 6.51 -1.21
CA GLU A 9 0.82 6.76 -2.63
C GLU A 9 1.62 5.67 -3.32
N SER A 10 1.06 5.11 -4.39
CA SER A 10 1.78 4.22 -5.28
C SER A 10 1.79 4.78 -6.68
N GLY A 11 2.98 4.91 -7.25
CA GLY A 11 3.20 5.49 -8.58
C GLY A 11 4.68 5.76 -8.77
N ASP A 12 5.14 5.77 -10.01
CA ASP A 12 6.29 6.60 -10.35
C ASP A 12 5.71 7.86 -10.99
N PHE A 13 5.78 8.99 -10.29
CA PHE A 13 5.22 10.26 -10.75
C PHE A 13 5.97 10.84 -11.96
N GLU A 14 7.17 10.33 -12.24
CA GLU A 14 8.02 10.73 -13.36
C GLU A 14 7.81 9.82 -14.59
N HIS A 15 7.56 8.52 -14.38
CA HIS A 15 7.60 7.51 -15.45
C HIS A 15 6.36 6.63 -15.59
N ASP A 16 5.42 6.61 -14.64
CA ASP A 16 4.23 5.76 -14.71
C ASP A 16 3.01 6.52 -15.23
N HIS A 17 2.26 5.89 -16.13
CA HIS A 17 0.94 6.32 -16.58
C HIS A 17 -0.15 6.18 -15.51
N THR A 18 0.18 5.65 -14.33
CA THR A 18 -0.75 5.36 -13.25
C THR A 18 -0.21 5.80 -11.89
N VAL A 19 -0.95 6.69 -11.23
CA VAL A 19 -0.75 7.12 -9.85
C VAL A 19 -1.98 6.73 -9.04
N CYS A 20 -1.78 6.12 -7.88
CA CYS A 20 -2.84 5.79 -6.95
C CYS A 20 -2.54 6.36 -5.58
N VAL A 21 -3.54 6.98 -4.94
CA VAL A 21 -3.49 7.38 -3.54
C VAL A 21 -4.58 6.62 -2.81
N ALA A 22 -4.21 5.70 -1.94
CA ALA A 22 -5.19 4.97 -1.14
C ALA A 22 -5.17 5.45 0.30
N GLY A 23 -6.32 5.33 0.95
CA GLY A 23 -6.55 5.66 2.34
C GLY A 23 -7.19 4.52 3.12
N VAL A 24 -6.72 4.31 4.35
CA VAL A 24 -7.43 3.47 5.33
C VAL A 24 -8.03 4.40 6.38
N LEU A 25 -9.36 4.48 6.41
CA LEU A 25 -10.16 5.27 7.34
C LEU A 25 -10.52 4.40 8.55
N VAL A 26 -10.00 4.78 9.71
CA VAL A 26 -10.12 4.06 10.98
C VAL A 26 -10.94 4.91 11.95
N PRO A 27 -12.06 4.40 12.49
CA PRO A 27 -12.74 5.04 13.59
C PRO A 27 -11.85 4.96 14.85
N ARG A 28 -11.48 6.09 15.43
CA ARG A 28 -10.57 6.11 16.60
C ARG A 28 -11.16 5.42 17.83
N ASP A 29 -12.47 5.29 17.87
CA ASP A 29 -13.22 4.74 18.98
C ASP A 29 -13.70 3.28 18.71
N ALA A 30 -13.47 2.74 17.51
CA ALA A 30 -13.98 1.42 17.10
C ALA A 30 -13.00 0.53 16.31
N GLY A 31 -11.80 1.00 15.95
CA GLY A 31 -10.77 0.17 15.33
C GLY A 31 -9.82 -0.49 16.34
N PRO A 32 -9.08 -1.55 15.96
CA PRO A 32 -8.03 -2.10 16.81
C PRO A 32 -6.96 -1.04 17.10
N ASP A 33 -6.49 -1.00 18.35
CA ASP A 33 -5.35 -0.16 18.69
C ASP A 33 -4.14 -0.52 17.81
N GLU A 34 -3.28 0.46 17.50
CA GLU A 34 -2.09 0.26 16.66
C GLU A 34 -1.20 -0.86 17.19
N VAL A 35 -1.11 -0.99 18.52
CA VAL A 35 -0.36 -2.07 19.17
C VAL A 35 -0.98 -3.43 18.87
N ALA A 36 -2.30 -3.55 18.97
CA ALA A 36 -3.02 -4.79 18.71
C ALA A 36 -2.89 -5.21 17.24
N LEU A 37 -3.02 -4.27 16.30
CA LEU A 37 -2.83 -4.52 14.88
C LEU A 37 -1.39 -4.94 14.57
N ALA A 38 -0.39 -4.24 15.12
CA ALA A 38 1.02 -4.59 14.94
C ALA A 38 1.33 -6.00 15.50
N GLN A 39 0.80 -6.34 16.67
CA GLN A 39 0.94 -7.68 17.25
C GLN A 39 0.26 -8.74 16.39
N TRP A 40 -0.94 -8.47 15.87
CA TRP A 40 -1.63 -9.38 14.96
C TRP A 40 -0.81 -9.63 13.70
N MET A 41 -0.34 -8.56 13.05
CA MET A 41 0.47 -8.65 11.84
C MET A 41 1.76 -9.44 12.10
N ARG A 42 2.45 -9.17 13.21
CA ARG A 42 3.65 -9.92 13.60
C ARG A 42 3.38 -11.37 13.94
N ARG A 43 2.21 -11.72 14.47
CA ARG A 43 1.84 -13.13 14.73
C ARG A 43 1.53 -13.89 13.44
N ARG A 44 0.84 -13.25 12.50
CA ARG A 44 0.41 -13.87 11.25
C ARG A 44 1.54 -13.91 10.20
N PHE A 45 2.41 -12.91 10.24
CA PHE A 45 3.54 -12.72 9.33
C PHE A 45 4.86 -12.68 10.11
N ASP A 46 5.09 -13.66 10.96
CA ASP A 46 6.21 -13.68 11.92
C ASP A 46 7.61 -13.77 11.31
N PHE A 47 7.70 -14.23 10.06
CA PHE A 47 8.95 -14.23 9.29
C PHE A 47 9.15 -12.95 8.47
N VAL A 48 8.14 -12.09 8.37
CA VAL A 48 8.17 -10.95 7.46
C VAL A 48 8.76 -9.73 8.16
N PRO A 49 9.82 -9.12 7.61
CA PRO A 49 10.50 -8.01 8.27
C PRO A 49 9.64 -6.74 8.38
N TRP A 50 9.93 -5.89 9.37
CA TRP A 50 9.18 -4.66 9.64
C TRP A 50 10.06 -3.39 9.50
N PRO A 51 9.52 -2.28 8.95
CA PRO A 51 8.21 -2.16 8.33
C PRO A 51 8.20 -2.82 6.96
N LEU A 52 7.06 -3.40 6.60
CA LEU A 52 6.91 -4.06 5.31
C LEU A 52 6.39 -3.04 4.29
N HIS A 53 7.11 -2.90 3.18
CA HIS A 53 6.70 -2.05 2.07
C HIS A 53 6.29 -2.92 0.88
N ALA A 54 5.13 -2.63 0.29
CA ALA A 54 4.55 -3.29 -0.87
C ALA A 54 5.52 -3.49 -2.03
N ALA A 55 6.40 -2.51 -2.28
CA ALA A 55 7.46 -2.63 -3.28
C ALA A 55 8.33 -3.87 -3.05
N HIS A 56 8.72 -4.14 -1.81
CA HIS A 56 9.54 -5.30 -1.46
C HIS A 56 8.77 -6.61 -1.56
N LEU A 57 7.47 -6.61 -1.25
CA LEU A 57 6.62 -7.79 -1.45
C LEU A 57 6.41 -8.17 -2.91
N ASN A 58 6.52 -7.20 -3.82
CA ASN A 58 6.51 -7.46 -5.26
C ASN A 58 7.80 -8.14 -5.75
N LEU A 59 8.78 -8.34 -4.87
CA LEU A 59 9.94 -9.21 -5.09
C LEU A 59 9.74 -10.50 -4.28
N PRO A 60 9.12 -11.55 -4.85
CA PRO A 60 8.86 -12.81 -4.15
C PRO A 60 10.07 -13.42 -3.43
N ILE A 61 11.29 -13.10 -3.87
CA ILE A 61 12.53 -13.55 -3.25
C ILE A 61 12.64 -13.12 -1.78
N LEU A 62 12.06 -11.99 -1.38
CA LEU A 62 12.01 -11.57 0.03
C LEU A 62 11.31 -12.63 0.88
N LEU A 63 10.10 -13.03 0.46
CA LEU A 63 9.29 -14.00 1.19
C LEU A 63 9.96 -15.38 1.21
N ALA A 64 10.61 -15.77 0.11
CA ALA A 64 11.39 -17.00 0.04
C ALA A 64 12.54 -17.02 1.06
N LEU A 65 13.38 -15.99 1.07
CA LEU A 65 14.54 -15.91 1.96
C LEU A 65 14.12 -15.79 3.42
N ALA A 66 13.02 -15.07 3.69
CA ALA A 66 12.43 -14.97 5.02
C ALA A 66 11.84 -16.31 5.50
N ALA A 67 11.08 -17.02 4.65
CA ALA A 67 10.48 -18.31 5.00
C ALA A 67 11.54 -19.38 5.28
N LEU A 68 12.65 -19.39 4.53
CA LEU A 68 13.79 -20.30 4.74
C LEU A 68 14.47 -20.15 6.12
N ARG A 69 14.27 -19.02 6.82
CA ARG A 69 14.79 -18.81 8.18
C ARG A 69 13.91 -19.43 9.26
N THR A 70 12.75 -19.94 8.89
CA THR A 70 11.83 -20.62 9.80
C THR A 70 11.97 -22.13 9.66
N ASP A 71 11.65 -22.84 10.74
CA ASP A 71 11.53 -24.30 10.72
C ASP A 71 10.18 -24.78 10.16
N ARG A 72 9.31 -23.86 9.72
CA ARG A 72 7.98 -24.21 9.22
C ARG A 72 8.07 -24.86 7.85
N PRO A 73 7.38 -25.99 7.63
CA PRO A 73 7.30 -26.58 6.30
C PRO A 73 6.45 -25.71 5.37
N PHE A 74 6.88 -25.57 4.12
CA PHE A 74 6.11 -24.91 3.07
C PHE A 74 6.40 -25.54 1.69
N PRO A 75 5.45 -25.50 0.75
CA PRO A 75 5.64 -26.06 -0.59
C PRO A 75 6.82 -25.41 -1.32
N GLY A 76 7.69 -26.23 -1.91
CA GLY A 76 8.83 -25.75 -2.69
C GLY A 76 10.08 -25.41 -1.88
N ARG A 77 10.14 -25.70 -0.57
CA ARG A 77 11.33 -25.44 0.27
C ARG A 77 12.64 -25.95 -0.33
N ALA A 78 12.68 -27.19 -0.83
CA ALA A 78 13.89 -27.75 -1.46
C ALA A 78 14.37 -26.96 -2.69
N ALA A 79 13.44 -26.45 -3.51
CA ALA A 79 13.77 -25.60 -4.65
C ALA A 79 14.36 -24.25 -4.18
N LEU A 80 13.80 -23.67 -3.12
CA LEU A 80 14.33 -22.42 -2.54
C LEU A 80 15.66 -22.62 -1.81
N ASP A 81 15.89 -23.76 -1.17
CA ASP A 81 17.18 -24.13 -0.59
C ASP A 81 18.26 -24.20 -1.68
N THR A 82 17.94 -24.81 -2.82
CA THR A 82 18.82 -24.88 -4.00
C THR A 82 19.11 -23.49 -4.55
N LEU A 83 18.09 -22.64 -4.68
CA LEU A 83 18.24 -21.24 -5.08
C LEU A 83 19.16 -20.49 -4.10
N ARG A 84 18.92 -20.61 -2.80
CA ARG A 84 19.73 -19.95 -1.76
C ARG A 84 21.20 -20.37 -1.84
N GLN A 85 21.47 -21.66 -2.05
CA GLN A 85 22.85 -22.15 -2.25
C GLN A 85 23.47 -21.49 -3.49
N ARG A 86 22.77 -21.48 -4.63
CA ARG A 86 23.24 -20.83 -5.88
C ARG A 86 23.52 -19.34 -5.67
N LEU A 87 22.61 -18.62 -5.02
CA LEU A 87 22.75 -17.19 -4.71
C LEU A 87 23.95 -16.92 -3.81
N SER A 88 24.22 -17.79 -2.84
CA SER A 88 25.35 -17.64 -1.90
C SER A 88 26.72 -17.69 -2.59
N TRP A 89 26.80 -18.34 -3.76
CA TRP A 89 28.00 -18.36 -4.60
C TRP A 89 28.07 -17.17 -5.55
N ARG A 90 26.96 -16.79 -6.20
CA ARG A 90 26.95 -15.78 -7.27
C ARG A 90 26.79 -14.35 -6.79
N GLN A 91 25.98 -14.15 -5.75
CA GLN A 91 25.57 -12.85 -5.23
C GLN A 91 25.86 -12.75 -3.73
N ARG A 92 27.04 -13.23 -3.31
CA ARG A 92 27.42 -13.43 -1.90
C ARG A 92 27.18 -12.20 -1.02
N ASP A 93 27.56 -11.02 -1.50
CA ASP A 93 27.41 -9.78 -0.73
C ASP A 93 25.96 -9.36 -0.55
N SER A 94 25.13 -9.50 -1.58
CA SER A 94 23.69 -9.23 -1.49
C SER A 94 23.00 -10.23 -0.59
N VAL A 95 23.33 -11.52 -0.69
CA VAL A 95 22.81 -12.54 0.25
C VAL A 95 23.18 -12.20 1.68
N ARG A 96 24.44 -11.84 1.94
CA ARG A 96 24.91 -11.47 3.28
C ARG A 96 24.13 -10.28 3.84
N ARG A 97 24.00 -9.19 3.10
CA ARG A 97 23.25 -8.00 3.54
C ARG A 97 21.78 -8.29 3.79
N VAL A 98 21.16 -9.11 2.95
CA VAL A 98 19.77 -9.53 3.14
C VAL A 98 19.63 -10.39 4.40
N ASP A 99 20.51 -11.36 4.63
CA ASP A 99 20.49 -12.20 5.82
C ASP A 99 20.73 -11.40 7.11
N GLU A 100 21.65 -10.43 7.09
CA GLU A 100 21.90 -9.51 8.21
C GLU A 100 20.65 -8.69 8.54
N ALA A 101 19.96 -8.13 7.54
CA ALA A 101 18.72 -7.38 7.73
C ALA A 101 17.59 -8.25 8.28
N LEU A 102 17.37 -9.43 7.70
CA LEU A 102 16.35 -10.38 8.17
C LEU A 102 16.63 -10.88 9.58
N ALA A 103 17.90 -11.11 9.95
CA ALA A 103 18.28 -11.46 11.30
C ALA A 103 17.99 -10.34 12.32
N ALA A 104 18.08 -9.09 11.90
CA ALA A 104 17.70 -7.93 12.69
C ALA A 104 16.18 -7.64 12.68
N GLY A 105 15.37 -8.43 11.97
CA GLY A 105 13.93 -8.19 11.79
C GLY A 105 13.61 -6.96 10.93
N ALA A 106 14.58 -6.46 10.17
CA ALA A 106 14.49 -5.26 9.35
C ALA A 106 14.28 -5.60 7.87
N CYS A 107 13.63 -4.69 7.14
CA CYS A 107 13.42 -4.87 5.71
C CYS A 107 14.77 -4.81 4.97
N PRO A 108 15.13 -5.83 4.16
CA PRO A 108 16.38 -5.81 3.41
C PRO A 108 16.44 -4.68 2.39
N PRO A 109 17.65 -4.24 1.98
CA PRO A 109 17.80 -3.23 0.94
C PRO A 109 17.13 -3.66 -0.37
N PHE A 110 16.32 -2.77 -0.93
CA PHE A 110 15.53 -3.06 -2.13
C PHE A 110 16.39 -3.47 -3.34
N ASP A 111 17.52 -2.79 -3.56
CA ASP A 111 18.42 -3.08 -4.67
C ASP A 111 19.07 -4.47 -4.53
N ASP A 112 19.42 -4.88 -3.32
CA ASP A 112 19.92 -6.24 -3.07
C ASP A 112 18.85 -7.28 -3.40
N LEU A 113 17.59 -7.05 -2.99
CA LEU A 113 16.49 -7.93 -3.35
C LEU A 113 16.27 -7.99 -4.87
N ARG A 114 16.40 -6.87 -5.59
CA ARG A 114 16.28 -6.85 -7.06
C ARG A 114 17.37 -7.68 -7.73
N VAL A 115 18.62 -7.55 -7.28
CA VAL A 115 19.74 -8.35 -7.77
C VAL A 115 19.47 -9.84 -7.56
N LEU A 116 19.02 -10.24 -6.36
CA LEU A 116 18.72 -11.65 -6.07
C LEU A 116 17.51 -12.16 -6.86
N GLN A 117 16.46 -11.34 -7.03
CA GLN A 117 15.27 -11.70 -7.81
C GLN A 117 15.61 -11.98 -9.28
N ALA A 118 16.61 -11.28 -9.86
CA ALA A 118 17.04 -11.48 -11.24
C ALA A 118 17.72 -12.84 -11.50
N GLU A 119 18.17 -13.53 -10.45
CA GLU A 119 18.80 -14.86 -10.54
C GLU A 119 17.79 -16.01 -10.38
N VAL A 120 16.50 -15.69 -10.20
CA VAL A 120 15.42 -16.68 -10.08
C VAL A 120 15.17 -17.31 -11.44
N GLY A 121 15.28 -18.63 -11.50
CA GLY A 121 14.99 -19.40 -12.71
C GLY A 121 13.53 -19.86 -12.76
N PRO A 122 13.06 -20.35 -13.92
CA PRO A 122 11.68 -20.82 -14.09
C PRO A 122 11.26 -21.93 -13.11
N GLY A 123 12.21 -22.79 -12.71
CA GLY A 123 11.94 -23.89 -11.78
C GLY A 123 11.66 -23.45 -10.34
N GLU A 124 12.18 -22.29 -9.92
CA GLU A 124 11.94 -21.75 -8.59
C GLU A 124 10.77 -20.77 -8.56
N ASP A 125 10.48 -20.10 -9.69
CA ASP A 125 9.43 -19.10 -9.81
C ASP A 125 8.06 -19.58 -9.29
N ALA A 126 7.68 -20.83 -9.58
CA ALA A 126 6.43 -21.41 -9.08
C ALA A 126 6.37 -21.47 -7.54
N ALA A 127 7.47 -21.81 -6.87
CA ALA A 127 7.55 -21.85 -5.41
C ALA A 127 7.51 -20.45 -4.80
N LEU A 128 8.23 -19.50 -5.41
CA LEU A 128 8.22 -18.09 -5.02
C LEU A 128 6.80 -17.49 -5.13
N LEU A 129 6.13 -17.72 -6.26
CA LEU A 129 4.78 -17.25 -6.50
C LEU A 129 3.76 -17.90 -5.56
N ALA A 130 3.93 -19.17 -5.20
CA ALA A 130 3.07 -19.84 -4.23
C ALA A 130 3.17 -19.19 -2.84
N LEU A 131 4.39 -18.92 -2.36
CA LEU A 131 4.61 -18.19 -1.11
C LEU A 131 4.02 -16.78 -1.16
N GLN A 132 4.23 -16.09 -2.27
CA GLN A 132 3.69 -14.75 -2.48
C GLN A 132 2.16 -14.76 -2.43
N ARG A 133 1.50 -15.68 -3.14
CA ARG A 133 0.04 -15.85 -3.11
C ARG A 133 -0.48 -16.12 -1.71
N ALA A 134 0.13 -17.09 -1.00
CA ALA A 134 -0.26 -17.41 0.37
C ALA A 134 -0.14 -16.21 1.32
N PHE A 135 0.92 -15.40 1.18
CA PHE A 135 1.05 -14.15 1.92
C PHE A 135 -0.09 -13.17 1.60
N PHE A 136 -0.39 -12.96 0.32
CA PHE A 136 -1.46 -12.03 -0.08
C PHE A 136 -2.85 -12.51 0.30
N ASP A 137 -3.11 -13.82 0.31
CA ASP A 137 -4.37 -14.39 0.78
C ASP A 137 -4.57 -14.13 2.28
N GLN A 138 -3.51 -14.24 3.08
CA GLN A 138 -3.56 -13.87 4.50
C GLN A 138 -3.79 -12.37 4.70
N LEU A 139 -3.16 -11.52 3.89
CA LEU A 139 -3.38 -10.07 3.93
C LEU A 139 -4.82 -9.71 3.53
N LYS A 140 -5.38 -10.39 2.52
CA LYS A 140 -6.78 -10.26 2.13
C LYS A 140 -7.71 -10.65 3.29
N GLY A 141 -7.40 -11.76 3.98
CA GLY A 141 -8.10 -12.16 5.20
C GLY A 141 -8.08 -11.08 6.28
N LEU A 142 -6.93 -10.45 6.53
CA LEU A 142 -6.82 -9.32 7.45
C LEU A 142 -7.77 -8.18 7.07
N MET A 143 -7.80 -7.79 5.80
CA MET A 143 -8.65 -6.68 5.35
C MET A 143 -10.14 -7.00 5.53
N ALA A 144 -10.54 -8.25 5.35
CA ALA A 144 -11.91 -8.70 5.61
C ALA A 144 -12.25 -8.68 7.11
N ASP A 145 -11.34 -9.14 7.96
CA ASP A 145 -11.49 -9.07 9.43
C ASP A 145 -11.66 -7.61 9.88
N LEU A 146 -10.79 -6.71 9.40
CA LEU A 146 -10.84 -5.27 9.74
C LEU A 146 -12.11 -4.57 9.24
N ALA A 147 -12.65 -4.97 8.08
CA ALA A 147 -13.90 -4.44 7.58
C ALA A 147 -15.08 -4.79 8.50
N THR A 148 -15.05 -5.96 9.13
CA THR A 148 -16.04 -6.38 10.15
C THR A 148 -15.94 -5.51 11.40
N ASP A 149 -14.72 -5.07 11.76
CA ASP A 149 -14.45 -4.14 12.87
C ASP A 149 -14.73 -2.66 12.51
N GLY A 150 -15.41 -2.39 11.40
CA GLY A 150 -15.81 -1.03 11.01
C GLY A 150 -14.69 -0.17 10.42
N VAL A 151 -13.53 -0.75 10.09
CA VAL A 151 -12.49 -0.07 9.31
C VAL A 151 -12.94 0.05 7.86
N ARG A 152 -12.79 1.25 7.29
CA ARG A 152 -13.19 1.55 5.92
C ARG A 152 -11.96 1.78 5.05
N ILE A 153 -11.92 1.13 3.90
CA ILE A 153 -10.91 1.46 2.88
C ILE A 153 -11.51 2.51 1.96
N THR A 154 -10.76 3.59 1.72
CA THR A 154 -11.08 4.61 0.74
C THR A 154 -10.00 4.67 -0.32
N LEU A 155 -10.37 4.61 -1.59
CA LEU A 155 -9.42 4.69 -2.69
C LEU A 155 -9.52 6.05 -3.38
N ALA A 156 -8.43 6.49 -4.02
CA ALA A 156 -8.44 7.52 -5.04
C ALA A 156 -7.31 7.20 -6.03
N GLY A 157 -7.48 7.54 -7.29
CA GLY A 157 -6.47 7.20 -8.28
C GLY A 157 -6.62 7.98 -9.56
N GLU A 158 -5.50 8.32 -10.17
CA GLU A 158 -5.43 9.03 -11.43
C GLU A 158 -4.46 8.30 -12.37
N ALA A 159 -4.94 7.94 -13.55
CA ALA A 159 -4.08 7.45 -14.62
C ALA A 159 -3.57 8.64 -15.45
N CYS A 160 -2.33 9.10 -15.21
CA CYS A 160 -1.64 10.01 -16.10
C CYS A 160 -0.10 9.84 -16.05
N PRO A 161 0.63 9.84 -17.20
CA PRO A 161 2.10 9.75 -17.30
C PRO A 161 2.89 10.76 -16.47
N ARG A 162 2.26 11.89 -16.18
CA ARG A 162 2.78 12.97 -15.37
C ARG A 162 1.56 13.45 -14.61
N ALA A 163 1.49 13.28 -13.29
CA ALA A 163 0.50 14.01 -12.51
C ALA A 163 1.13 15.38 -12.23
N PRO A 164 0.91 16.44 -13.04
CA PRO A 164 1.42 17.76 -12.70
C PRO A 164 0.83 18.15 -11.34
N GLN A 165 1.60 18.89 -10.53
CA GLN A 165 1.22 19.26 -9.16
C GLN A 165 -0.25 19.72 -9.00
N PRO A 166 -0.87 20.47 -9.94
CA PRO A 166 -2.29 20.83 -9.85
C PRO A 166 -3.24 19.63 -9.80
N ARG A 167 -2.97 18.55 -10.53
CA ARG A 167 -3.82 17.34 -10.56
C ARG A 167 -3.67 16.52 -9.29
N TYR A 168 -2.43 16.33 -8.84
CA TYR A 168 -2.14 15.67 -7.57
C TYR A 168 -2.72 16.46 -6.37
N ARG A 169 -2.59 17.79 -6.35
CA ARG A 169 -3.27 18.67 -5.39
C ARG A 169 -4.77 18.43 -5.41
N ALA A 170 -5.39 18.47 -6.59
CA ALA A 170 -6.83 18.35 -6.71
C ALA A 170 -7.32 16.94 -6.30
N LEU A 171 -6.52 15.89 -6.54
CA LEU A 171 -6.78 14.54 -6.05
C LEU A 171 -6.73 14.46 -4.52
N LEU A 172 -5.67 14.99 -3.89
CA LEU A 172 -5.54 15.00 -2.43
C LEU A 172 -6.64 15.85 -1.75
N VAL A 173 -6.90 17.04 -2.28
CA VAL A 173 -7.93 17.96 -1.78
C VAL A 173 -9.32 17.33 -1.92
N GLY A 174 -9.63 16.75 -3.08
CA GLY A 174 -10.91 16.09 -3.32
C GLY A 174 -11.09 14.86 -2.42
N LEU A 175 -10.05 14.04 -2.22
CA LEU A 175 -10.08 12.90 -1.31
C LEU A 175 -10.32 13.37 0.14
N ALA A 176 -9.60 14.40 0.59
CA ALA A 176 -9.77 14.95 1.94
C ALA A 176 -11.17 15.53 2.16
N GLY A 177 -11.71 16.29 1.20
CA GLY A 177 -13.07 16.82 1.26
C GLY A 177 -14.11 15.71 1.32
N HIS A 178 -13.94 14.67 0.52
CA HIS A 178 -14.81 13.50 0.50
C HIS A 178 -14.79 12.71 1.81
N LEU A 179 -13.59 12.49 2.37
CA LEU A 179 -13.41 11.86 3.67
C LEU A 179 -13.98 12.71 4.81
N GLY A 180 -13.85 14.03 4.74
CA GLY A 180 -14.41 14.98 5.71
C GLY A 180 -15.94 14.94 5.75
N GLN A 181 -16.60 14.71 4.62
CA GLN A 181 -18.06 14.50 4.56
C GLN A 181 -18.48 13.16 5.20
N ARG A 182 -17.64 12.13 5.10
CA ARG A 182 -17.90 10.78 5.64
C ARG A 182 -17.53 10.61 7.12
N ALA A 183 -16.96 11.62 7.76
CA ALA A 183 -16.63 11.63 9.18
C ALA A 183 -17.64 12.50 9.98
N PRO A 184 -18.87 12.03 10.27
CA PRO A 184 -19.90 12.85 10.89
C PRO A 184 -19.51 13.30 12.31
N GLY A 185 -19.56 14.61 12.54
CA GLY A 185 -19.51 15.21 13.89
C GLY A 185 -18.16 15.18 14.62
N GLY A 186 -17.05 14.86 13.95
CA GLY A 186 -15.71 14.83 14.56
C GLY A 186 -14.62 15.37 13.65
N GLY A 187 -13.51 15.80 14.24
CA GLY A 187 -12.31 16.13 13.47
C GLY A 187 -11.71 14.88 12.82
N LEU A 188 -11.40 14.97 11.54
CA LEU A 188 -10.63 13.99 10.76
C LEU A 188 -9.14 14.23 10.99
N LYS A 189 -8.39 13.21 11.38
CA LYS A 189 -6.93 13.29 11.42
C LYS A 189 -6.34 12.55 10.22
N LEU A 190 -5.79 13.29 9.26
CA LEU A 190 -5.11 12.73 8.09
C LEU A 190 -3.64 12.48 8.43
N HIS A 191 -3.24 11.23 8.43
CA HIS A 191 -1.86 10.75 8.48
C HIS A 191 -1.37 10.55 7.06
N VAL A 192 -0.47 11.43 6.60
CA VAL A 192 0.06 11.36 5.24
C VAL A 192 1.51 10.91 5.32
N LEU A 193 1.79 9.78 4.68
CA LEU A 193 3.15 9.48 4.27
C LEU A 193 3.39 10.05 2.89
N TRP A 194 4.53 10.70 2.73
CA TRP A 194 4.92 11.31 1.48
C TRP A 194 6.31 10.83 1.08
N ARG A 195 6.48 10.54 -0.21
CA ARG A 195 7.78 10.32 -0.83
C ARG A 195 8.14 11.55 -1.65
N PRO A 196 9.38 12.06 -1.59
CA PRO A 196 9.80 13.15 -2.46
C PRO A 196 9.65 12.79 -3.94
N ALA A 197 8.56 13.25 -4.57
CA ALA A 197 8.47 13.33 -6.02
C ALA A 197 9.29 14.54 -6.49
N ARG A 198 10.17 14.34 -7.48
CA ARG A 198 10.86 15.45 -8.14
C ARG A 198 10.00 15.92 -9.31
N GLU A 199 10.06 17.21 -9.58
CA GLU A 199 9.42 17.84 -10.73
C GLU A 199 10.13 17.35 -12.00
N ALA A 200 9.36 16.86 -12.98
CA ALA A 200 9.91 16.61 -14.31
C ALA A 200 10.32 17.96 -14.95
N ALA A 201 11.50 17.93 -15.57
CA ALA A 201 12.25 19.03 -16.14
C ALA A 201 11.38 20.08 -16.87
N ASP A 202 11.34 21.30 -16.30
CA ASP A 202 11.25 22.61 -16.97
C ASP A 202 11.23 23.76 -15.94
N GLU A 203 11.06 23.47 -14.64
CA GLU A 203 11.34 24.35 -13.50
C GLU A 203 12.28 23.65 -12.48
N PRO A 204 13.03 24.38 -11.63
CA PRO A 204 13.91 23.76 -10.65
C PRO A 204 13.09 22.88 -9.72
N ALA A 205 13.30 21.57 -9.84
CA ALA A 205 12.50 20.54 -9.22
C ALA A 205 12.26 20.81 -7.74
N THR A 206 11.12 21.43 -7.42
CA THR A 206 10.80 21.77 -6.04
C THR A 206 10.11 20.56 -5.44
N PRO A 207 10.74 19.85 -4.49
CA PRO A 207 10.10 18.72 -3.85
C PRO A 207 8.79 19.18 -3.22
N LEU A 208 7.75 18.35 -3.34
CA LEU A 208 6.45 18.48 -2.68
C LEU A 208 6.56 18.51 -1.14
N ASN A 209 7.10 19.58 -0.55
CA ASN A 209 7.40 19.57 0.87
C ASN A 209 6.13 19.62 1.75
N ARG A 210 6.30 19.22 3.00
CA ARG A 210 5.27 19.19 4.04
C ARG A 210 4.39 20.44 4.05
N SER A 211 5.00 21.63 4.05
CA SER A 211 4.28 22.90 4.15
C SER A 211 3.36 23.17 2.95
N ARG A 212 3.68 22.62 1.78
CA ARG A 212 2.84 22.73 0.58
C ARG A 212 1.61 21.83 0.67
N ILE A 213 1.78 20.57 1.08
CA ILE A 213 0.66 19.63 1.31
C ILE A 213 -0.24 20.14 2.45
N GLU A 214 0.37 20.62 3.55
CA GLU A 214 -0.38 21.21 4.67
C GLU A 214 -1.24 22.38 4.23
N ARG A 215 -0.72 23.26 3.38
CA ARG A 215 -1.46 24.39 2.83
C ARG A 215 -2.63 23.93 1.96
N TRP A 216 -2.39 23.01 1.04
CA TRP A 216 -3.45 22.52 0.15
C TRP A 216 -4.61 21.87 0.90
N LEU A 217 -4.30 21.07 1.92
CA LEU A 217 -5.32 20.40 2.73
C LEU A 217 -6.01 21.35 3.72
N ALA A 218 -5.32 22.38 4.22
CA ALA A 218 -5.93 23.44 5.02
C ALA A 218 -6.91 24.30 4.20
N GLU A 219 -6.60 24.57 2.94
CA GLU A 219 -7.50 25.27 2.01
C GLU A 219 -8.76 24.46 1.70
N ALA A 220 -8.69 23.12 1.78
CA ALA A 220 -9.81 22.23 1.51
C ALA A 220 -10.87 22.22 2.63
N ASP A 221 -10.46 22.34 3.90
CA ASP A 221 -11.40 22.27 5.05
C ASP A 221 -10.76 22.72 6.38
N ALA A 222 -10.54 24.04 6.54
CA ALA A 222 -9.70 24.69 7.56
C ALA A 222 -10.00 24.38 9.06
N GLY A 223 -11.03 23.60 9.39
CA GLY A 223 -11.38 23.27 10.78
C GLY A 223 -11.59 21.78 11.09
N ARG A 224 -11.79 20.94 10.07
CA ARG A 224 -12.14 19.52 10.27
C ARG A 224 -10.97 18.57 10.06
N VAL A 225 -9.95 18.99 9.31
CA VAL A 225 -8.80 18.14 8.97
C VAL A 225 -7.57 18.53 9.80
N LYS A 226 -7.10 17.61 10.64
CA LYS A 226 -5.81 17.72 11.35
C LYS A 226 -4.78 16.87 10.65
N LEU A 227 -3.64 17.45 10.32
CA LEU A 227 -2.56 16.72 9.65
C LEU A 227 -1.58 16.13 10.65
N ALA A 228 -1.21 14.87 10.42
CA ALA A 228 -0.08 14.25 11.06
C ALA A 228 0.87 13.71 9.99
N TRP A 229 2.13 14.04 10.17
CA TRP A 229 3.18 13.64 9.24
C TRP A 229 3.89 12.39 9.75
N LEU A 230 4.16 11.45 8.86
CA LEU A 230 4.96 10.27 9.13
C LEU A 230 6.28 10.41 8.38
N GLY A 231 7.39 10.36 9.12
CA GLY A 231 8.71 10.75 8.62
C GLY A 231 9.45 9.74 7.75
N GLY A 232 8.75 8.70 7.30
CA GLY A 232 9.30 7.62 6.50
C GLY A 232 8.77 6.26 6.94
N PHE A 233 8.96 5.26 6.08
CA PHE A 233 8.80 3.85 6.44
C PHE A 233 10.03 3.38 7.23
N ASP A 234 10.06 3.66 8.53
CA ASP A 234 11.07 3.12 9.45
C ASP A 234 10.45 2.07 10.41
N ARG A 235 11.26 1.50 11.30
CA ARG A 235 10.79 0.49 12.29
C ARG A 235 9.64 0.95 13.18
N ARG A 236 9.34 2.25 13.23
CA ARG A 236 8.25 2.89 13.98
C ARG A 236 7.05 3.23 13.09
N ALA A 237 7.05 2.84 11.81
CA ALA A 237 5.92 3.05 10.92
C ALA A 237 4.65 2.44 11.52
N SER A 238 3.56 3.21 11.49
CA SER A 238 2.26 2.75 11.94
C SER A 238 1.81 1.55 11.09
N PRO A 239 1.24 0.50 11.69
CA PRO A 239 0.73 -0.63 10.93
C PRO A 239 -0.42 -0.25 9.98
N TRP A 240 -1.19 0.79 10.31
CA TRP A 240 -2.23 1.32 9.42
C TRP A 240 -1.64 1.95 8.16
N LEU A 241 -0.48 2.58 8.27
CA LEU A 241 0.23 3.12 7.12
C LEU A 241 0.77 1.99 6.22
N VAL A 242 1.29 0.91 6.83
CA VAL A 242 1.70 -0.29 6.09
C VAL A 242 0.52 -0.90 5.32
N LEU A 243 -0.67 -0.94 5.92
CA LEU A 243 -1.88 -1.37 5.21
C LEU A 243 -2.27 -0.42 4.09
N ALA A 244 -2.18 0.90 4.30
CA ALA A 244 -2.45 1.89 3.26
C ALA A 244 -1.51 1.73 2.06
N ASP A 245 -0.22 1.45 2.27
CA ASP A 245 0.74 1.15 1.18
C ASP A 245 0.37 -0.12 0.41
N PHE A 246 -0.02 -1.20 1.10
CA PHE A 246 -0.50 -2.39 0.40
C PHE A 246 -1.74 -2.13 -0.44
N VAL A 247 -2.69 -1.39 0.11
CA VAL A 247 -3.90 -1.00 -0.62
C VAL A 247 -3.53 -0.15 -1.83
N ALA A 248 -2.73 0.91 -1.66
CA ALA A 248 -2.32 1.80 -2.75
C ALA A 248 -1.59 1.03 -3.87
N ASN A 249 -0.64 0.17 -3.49
CA ASN A 249 0.13 -0.60 -4.46
C ASN A 249 -0.71 -1.63 -5.22
N ARG A 250 -1.64 -2.29 -4.52
CA ARG A 250 -2.52 -3.27 -5.14
C ARG A 250 -3.56 -2.63 -6.04
N THR A 251 -4.17 -1.52 -5.59
CA THR A 251 -5.06 -0.72 -6.42
C THR A 251 -4.34 -0.22 -7.68
N ARG A 252 -3.09 0.27 -7.58
CA ARG A 252 -2.29 0.63 -8.77
C ARG A 252 -2.11 -0.53 -9.73
N ARG A 253 -1.82 -1.74 -9.24
CA ARG A 253 -1.71 -2.93 -10.10
C ARG A 253 -3.01 -3.21 -10.85
N VAL A 254 -4.15 -3.18 -10.15
CA VAL A 254 -5.46 -3.37 -10.81
C VAL A 254 -5.72 -2.24 -11.82
N LEU A 255 -5.45 -0.98 -11.47
CA LEU A 255 -5.61 0.18 -12.36
C LEU A 255 -4.80 0.04 -13.65
N ARG A 256 -3.58 -0.46 -13.57
CA ARG A 256 -2.71 -0.68 -14.74
C ARG A 256 -3.22 -1.79 -15.65
N ASP A 257 -3.76 -2.84 -15.07
CA ASP A 257 -4.18 -4.04 -15.80
C ASP A 257 -5.66 -3.94 -16.27
N ALA A 258 -6.45 -3.01 -15.71
CA ALA A 258 -7.85 -2.79 -16.05
C ALA A 258 -8.02 -2.13 -17.42
N GLN A 259 -8.86 -2.72 -18.27
CA GLN A 259 -9.18 -2.19 -19.60
C GLN A 259 -10.50 -1.39 -19.61
N SER A 260 -11.32 -1.58 -18.57
CA SER A 260 -12.60 -0.92 -18.40
C SER A 260 -12.87 -0.58 -16.93
N LEU A 261 -13.93 0.19 -16.72
CA LEU A 261 -14.48 0.50 -15.39
C LEU A 261 -14.84 -0.78 -14.63
N ALA A 262 -15.54 -1.68 -15.31
CA ALA A 262 -16.03 -2.92 -14.74
C ALA A 262 -14.87 -3.85 -14.37
N ASP A 263 -13.79 -3.87 -15.18
CA ASP A 263 -12.58 -4.63 -14.85
C ASP A 263 -11.90 -4.10 -13.60
N LEU A 264 -11.85 -2.77 -13.45
CA LEU A 264 -11.30 -2.16 -12.25
C LEU A 264 -12.17 -2.45 -11.01
N GLU A 265 -13.49 -2.27 -11.11
CA GLU A 265 -14.43 -2.61 -10.03
C GLU A 265 -14.29 -4.06 -9.62
N GLY A 266 -14.39 -4.98 -10.59
CA GLY A 266 -14.27 -6.42 -10.37
C GLY A 266 -12.92 -6.80 -9.78
N GLY A 267 -11.83 -6.20 -10.27
CA GLY A 267 -10.49 -6.43 -9.75
C GLY A 267 -10.29 -5.93 -8.32
N LEU A 268 -10.84 -4.76 -7.99
CA LEU A 268 -10.80 -4.22 -6.62
C LEU A 268 -11.65 -5.05 -5.65
N LEU A 269 -12.87 -5.44 -6.05
CA LEU A 269 -13.73 -6.30 -5.24
C LEU A 269 -13.10 -7.68 -5.01
N ALA A 270 -12.57 -8.30 -6.07
CA ALA A 270 -11.87 -9.57 -5.99
C ALA A 270 -10.63 -9.51 -5.10
N TRP A 271 -9.91 -8.38 -5.11
CA TRP A 271 -8.71 -8.21 -4.29
C TRP A 271 -9.04 -7.96 -2.81
N ILE A 272 -9.93 -7.02 -2.51
CA ILE A 272 -10.26 -6.66 -1.13
C ILE A 272 -11.12 -7.75 -0.45
N GLY A 273 -11.78 -8.61 -1.24
CA GLY A 273 -12.57 -9.72 -0.71
C GLY A 273 -13.92 -9.28 -0.17
N VAL A 274 -14.42 -8.13 -0.61
CA VAL A 274 -15.67 -7.54 -0.14
C VAL A 274 -16.73 -7.75 -1.20
N GLY A 275 -17.62 -8.71 -0.98
CA GLY A 275 -18.88 -8.84 -1.69
C GLY A 275 -19.91 -7.92 -1.05
N GLY A 276 -19.87 -6.63 -1.38
CA GLY A 276 -20.81 -5.63 -0.86
C GLY A 276 -20.91 -4.50 -1.87
N ALA A 277 -22.13 -4.00 -2.08
CA ALA A 277 -22.39 -2.93 -3.03
C ALA A 277 -21.42 -1.77 -2.77
N ALA A 278 -20.64 -1.40 -3.79
CA ALA A 278 -19.83 -0.19 -3.76
C ALA A 278 -20.81 0.99 -3.62
N ALA A 279 -21.05 1.42 -2.38
CA ALA A 279 -22.25 2.18 -2.04
C ALA A 279 -22.28 3.59 -2.66
N ASP A 280 -21.16 4.07 -3.21
CA ASP A 280 -21.06 5.36 -3.88
C ASP A 280 -19.80 5.37 -4.74
N THR A 281 -19.94 5.01 -6.00
CA THR A 281 -18.85 5.11 -6.96
C THR A 281 -19.10 6.30 -7.88
N CYS A 282 -18.36 7.38 -7.68
CA CYS A 282 -18.41 8.54 -8.56
C CYS A 282 -17.47 8.29 -9.75
N TRP A 283 -18.00 7.74 -10.84
CA TRP A 283 -17.23 7.50 -12.07
C TRP A 283 -17.46 8.65 -13.06
N ALA A 284 -16.39 9.31 -13.51
CA ALA A 284 -16.42 10.19 -14.69
C ALA A 284 -15.67 9.54 -15.86
N ARG A 285 -16.16 9.78 -17.08
CA ARG A 285 -15.69 9.14 -18.32
C ARG A 285 -14.27 9.61 -18.72
N PRO A 286 -13.54 8.83 -19.52
CA PRO A 286 -12.28 9.27 -20.14
C PRO A 286 -12.53 10.49 -21.06
N GLY A 287 -11.96 11.66 -20.71
CA GLY A 287 -12.05 12.88 -21.52
C GLY A 287 -12.22 14.17 -20.71
N ASP A 288 -12.69 14.07 -19.47
CA ASP A 288 -12.88 15.24 -18.62
C ASP A 288 -11.57 15.71 -17.97
N ALA A 289 -11.36 17.02 -17.95
CA ALA A 289 -10.18 17.69 -17.37
C ALA A 289 -10.09 17.58 -15.84
N THR A 290 -11.11 17.01 -15.19
CA THR A 290 -11.24 16.89 -13.74
C THR A 290 -10.46 15.66 -13.25
N PRO A 291 -9.71 15.73 -12.13
CA PRO A 291 -9.10 14.55 -11.52
C PRO A 291 -10.16 13.48 -11.32
N ARG A 292 -9.88 12.28 -11.78
CA ARG A 292 -10.82 11.18 -11.63
C ARG A 292 -10.74 10.76 -10.16
N LEU A 293 -11.76 11.07 -9.36
CA LEU A 293 -11.77 10.77 -7.93
C LEU A 293 -12.63 9.51 -7.70
N TRP A 294 -11.98 8.38 -7.47
CA TRP A 294 -12.65 7.07 -7.35
C TRP A 294 -12.78 6.73 -5.88
N ALA A 295 -13.64 7.42 -5.16
CA ALA A 295 -13.79 7.22 -3.72
C ALA A 295 -14.77 6.09 -3.38
N ALA A 296 -14.36 4.85 -3.63
CA ALA A 296 -15.04 3.70 -3.05
C ALA A 296 -14.88 3.75 -1.52
N SER A 297 -15.97 3.95 -0.78
CA SER A 297 -16.01 3.60 0.64
C SER A 297 -16.64 2.23 0.74
N LEU A 298 -15.93 1.31 1.34
CA LEU A 298 -16.47 0.01 1.68
C LEU A 298 -17.30 0.19 2.95
N GLU A 299 -18.62 0.16 2.82
CA GLU A 299 -19.56 0.13 3.94
C GLU A 299 -20.38 -1.17 3.88
N GLY A 300 -20.56 -1.81 5.04
CA GLY A 300 -21.60 -2.81 5.25
C GLY A 300 -21.19 -4.27 5.11
N TRP A 301 -21.05 -4.94 6.25
CA TRP A 301 -21.55 -6.31 6.42
C TRP A 301 -22.84 -6.21 7.23
N GLY A 302 -23.97 -6.09 6.54
CA GLY A 302 -25.26 -6.44 7.11
C GLY A 302 -25.52 -7.89 6.75
N HIS A 303 -25.56 -8.79 7.73
CA HIS A 303 -26.00 -10.16 7.51
C HIS A 303 -27.36 -10.16 6.80
N GLY A 304 -27.37 -10.67 5.57
CA GLY A 304 -28.54 -11.28 4.95
C GLY A 304 -28.52 -12.77 5.20
#